data_AF-A0A9P1DKH7-F1
#
_entry.id   AF-A0A9P1DKH7-F1
#
_cell.length_a   1.000
_cell.length_b   1.000
_cell.length_c   1.000
_cell.angle_alpha   90.00
_cell.angle_beta   90.00
_cell.angle_gamma   90.00
#
_symmetry.space_group_name_H-M   'P 1'
#
loop_
_entity.id
_entity.type
_entity.pdbx_description
1 polymer ?
#
loop_
_entity_poly.entity_id
_entity_poly.type
_entity_poly.pdbx_seq_one_letter_code
_entity_poly.pdbx_strand_id
1 'polypeptide(L)'
;MRLERQGSCYWSIWRTLDKNQAERGGQPLSYNGYLFAYFGFRADAKARKECHKFERNYQCNQICEVCLAERPNKYGDPALTFKNFYSDAAHLLTSLTHAEYLATSNHQSPWENMPGFHVKSCFRDPMHTLFLGTAKDLLASCLGLWCRNGYIEGPNLAEQLRWVSATQREYCKAAGLRATFKTFTPANTNLDKRSEFPEIGSAFKAATIKTSIWFFAKLSSEIAASNPEDQQLQLVATCLWNLQKSLEILDHNDIILPTYDAKVAKSTKFNYVEVQMPFLTYAPSWF
;
A
#
# COMPACT_ATOMS: atom_id res chain seq x y z
N MET A 1 1.08 -13.03 -25.28
CA MET A 1 2.13 -12.13 -24.75
C MET A 1 2.10 -12.25 -23.22
N ARG A 2 2.98 -13.08 -22.64
CA ARG A 2 2.94 -13.54 -21.24
C ARG A 2 3.78 -12.58 -20.39
N LEU A 3 3.15 -11.85 -19.47
CA LEU A 3 3.82 -10.99 -18.50
C LEU A 3 4.13 -11.82 -17.25
N GLU A 4 5.40 -12.20 -17.05
CA GLU A 4 5.94 -12.72 -15.79
C GLU A 4 5.92 -11.61 -14.72
N ARG A 5 5.42 -11.90 -13.51
CA ARG A 5 5.15 -10.90 -12.45
C ARG A 5 5.79 -11.26 -11.12
N GLN A 6 6.18 -10.23 -10.40
CA GLN A 6 7.08 -10.26 -9.25
C GLN A 6 6.29 -10.27 -7.93
N GLY A 7 6.54 -11.28 -7.08
CA GLY A 7 6.28 -11.22 -5.64
C GLY A 7 7.61 -11.18 -4.91
N SER A 8 7.84 -10.19 -4.04
CA SER A 8 9.05 -10.08 -3.23
C SER A 8 8.82 -10.68 -1.84
N CYS A 9 9.62 -11.67 -1.45
CA CYS A 9 9.64 -12.15 -0.08
C CYS A 9 10.72 -11.37 0.68
N TYR A 10 10.43 -10.89 1.89
CA TYR A 10 11.42 -10.20 2.73
C TYR A 10 12.44 -11.23 3.22
N TRP A 11 13.52 -11.37 2.46
CA TRP A 11 14.79 -11.93 2.89
C TRP A 11 15.77 -10.78 2.85
N SER A 12 16.37 -10.43 3.98
CA SER A 12 17.57 -9.59 3.99
C SER A 12 18.72 -10.40 3.36
N ILE A 13 18.74 -10.45 2.03
CA ILE A 13 19.81 -10.74 1.06
C ILE A 13 19.11 -10.94 -0.29
N TRP A 14 19.27 -9.98 -1.18
CA TRP A 14 18.73 -9.97 -2.55
C TRP A 14 19.44 -10.99 -3.45
N ARG A 15 19.14 -12.29 -3.30
CA ARG A 15 19.46 -13.32 -4.31
C ARG A 15 18.22 -14.13 -4.64
N THR A 16 18.05 -14.40 -5.94
CA THR A 16 17.10 -15.38 -6.48
C THR A 16 17.21 -16.69 -5.69
N LEU A 17 16.08 -17.22 -5.22
CA LEU A 17 16.00 -18.58 -4.69
C LEU A 17 16.36 -19.54 -5.85
N ASP A 18 17.61 -20.01 -5.87
CA ASP A 18 18.01 -21.10 -6.75
C ASP A 18 17.44 -22.42 -6.19
N LYS A 19 17.37 -23.46 -7.03
CA LYS A 19 16.88 -24.80 -6.63
C LYS A 19 17.59 -25.35 -5.38
N ASN A 20 18.79 -24.86 -5.07
CA ASN A 20 19.58 -25.27 -3.91
C ASN A 20 19.05 -24.77 -2.57
N GLN A 21 18.29 -23.66 -2.49
CA GLN A 21 17.84 -23.14 -1.18
C GLN A 21 16.69 -23.93 -0.55
N ALA A 22 15.83 -24.58 -1.35
CA ALA A 22 14.80 -25.47 -0.82
C ALA A 22 15.42 -26.68 -0.09
N GLU A 23 16.53 -27.22 -0.63
CA GLU A 23 17.28 -28.33 -0.02
C GLU A 23 18.02 -27.93 1.26
N ARG A 24 18.23 -26.62 1.48
CA ARG A 24 18.88 -26.08 2.68
C ARG A 24 17.89 -25.71 3.79
N GLY A 25 16.59 -25.94 3.59
CA GLY A 25 15.57 -25.77 4.63
C GLY A 25 15.88 -26.64 5.85
N GLY A 26 16.05 -26.00 7.02
CA GLY A 26 16.39 -26.67 8.28
C GLY A 26 17.88 -26.93 8.49
N GLN A 27 18.76 -26.63 7.51
CA GLN A 27 20.21 -26.71 7.71
C GLN A 27 20.77 -25.37 8.21
N PRO A 28 21.75 -25.38 9.14
CA PRO A 28 22.45 -24.16 9.52
C PRO A 28 23.17 -23.59 8.30
N LEU A 29 22.84 -22.35 7.94
CA LEU A 29 23.32 -21.70 6.71
C LEU A 29 24.77 -21.23 6.82
N SER A 30 25.32 -21.19 8.03
CA SER A 30 26.74 -20.95 8.30
C SER A 30 27.32 -22.07 9.16
N TYR A 31 28.63 -22.24 9.07
CA TYR A 31 29.42 -23.13 9.95
C TYR A 31 29.24 -22.80 11.45
N ASN A 32 28.75 -21.59 11.78
CA ASN A 32 28.57 -21.11 13.15
C ASN A 32 27.12 -21.25 13.68
N GLY A 33 26.23 -21.96 12.98
CA GLY A 33 24.91 -22.30 13.52
C GLY A 33 23.85 -21.19 13.46
N TYR A 34 23.98 -20.21 12.57
CA TYR A 34 22.89 -19.23 12.37
C TYR A 34 21.64 -19.91 11.79
N LEU A 35 20.50 -19.69 12.45
CA LEU A 35 19.17 -20.14 12.02
C LEU A 35 18.41 -18.96 11.40
N PHE A 36 17.69 -19.22 10.32
CA PHE A 36 16.74 -18.25 9.77
C PHE A 36 15.35 -18.56 10.32
N ALA A 37 14.60 -17.50 10.63
CA ALA A 37 13.19 -17.59 10.97
C ALA A 37 12.39 -16.85 9.91
N TYR A 38 11.26 -17.44 9.50
CA TYR A 38 10.28 -16.73 8.71
C TYR A 38 9.72 -15.57 9.54
N PHE A 39 9.81 -14.35 9.01
CA PHE A 39 9.27 -13.15 9.66
C PHE A 39 7.91 -12.75 9.07
N GLY A 40 7.80 -12.76 7.74
CA GLY A 40 6.54 -12.39 7.08
C GLY A 40 6.62 -12.33 5.57
N PHE A 41 5.43 -12.25 4.96
CA PHE A 41 5.22 -12.15 3.53
C PHE A 41 4.64 -10.78 3.19
N ARG A 42 5.39 -9.93 2.50
CA ARG A 42 4.91 -8.62 2.07
C ARG A 42 4.72 -8.59 0.57
N ALA A 43 3.49 -8.37 0.13
CA ALA A 43 3.21 -8.15 -1.28
C ALA A 43 1.94 -7.32 -1.48
N ASP A 44 1.73 -6.85 -2.72
CA ASP A 44 0.48 -6.22 -3.11
C ASP A 44 -0.69 -7.23 -3.11
N ALA A 45 -1.92 -6.73 -3.14
CA ALA A 45 -3.11 -7.56 -3.04
C ALA A 45 -3.24 -8.60 -4.17
N LYS A 46 -2.73 -8.31 -5.37
CA LYS A 46 -2.73 -9.25 -6.49
C LYS A 46 -1.70 -10.35 -6.27
N ALA A 47 -0.46 -9.98 -5.94
CA ALA A 47 0.61 -10.94 -5.67
C ALA A 47 0.24 -11.86 -4.49
N ARG A 48 -0.42 -11.34 -3.46
CA ARG A 48 -0.95 -12.15 -2.35
C ARG A 48 -2.00 -13.15 -2.81
N LYS A 49 -2.98 -12.72 -3.61
CA LYS A 49 -3.96 -13.63 -4.20
C LYS A 49 -3.28 -14.77 -4.94
N GLU A 50 -2.31 -14.43 -5.79
CA GLU A 50 -1.61 -15.42 -6.65
C GLU A 50 -0.72 -16.36 -5.83
N CYS A 51 0.08 -15.83 -4.89
CA CYS A 51 1.03 -16.62 -4.09
C CYS A 51 0.33 -17.55 -3.10
N HIS A 52 -0.84 -17.16 -2.60
CA HIS A 52 -1.58 -17.95 -1.64
C HIS A 52 -2.83 -18.64 -2.21
N LYS A 53 -3.10 -18.44 -3.50
CA LYS A 53 -4.26 -19.00 -4.20
C LYS A 53 -5.60 -18.60 -3.58
N PHE A 54 -5.68 -17.40 -2.98
CA PHE A 54 -6.92 -16.91 -2.37
C PHE A 54 -8.00 -16.67 -3.43
N GLU A 55 -9.23 -17.06 -3.12
CA GLU A 55 -10.38 -16.80 -3.99
C GLU A 55 -10.78 -15.32 -3.99
N ARG A 56 -10.88 -14.77 -2.77
CA ARG A 56 -11.07 -13.34 -2.54
C ARG A 56 -9.87 -12.57 -3.09
N ASN A 57 -10.16 -11.52 -3.85
CA ASN A 57 -9.15 -10.77 -4.57
C ASN A 57 -9.47 -9.28 -4.66
N TYR A 58 -8.51 -8.49 -5.14
CA TYR A 58 -8.63 -7.03 -5.24
C TYR A 58 -9.78 -6.53 -6.13
N GLN A 59 -10.41 -7.40 -6.94
CA GLN A 59 -11.57 -7.10 -7.78
C GLN A 59 -12.90 -7.46 -7.12
N CYS A 60 -12.91 -8.23 -6.03
CA CYS A 60 -14.16 -8.55 -5.33
C CYS A 60 -14.64 -7.37 -4.47
N ASN A 61 -15.94 -7.33 -4.19
CA ASN A 61 -16.53 -6.28 -3.35
C ASN A 61 -16.01 -6.35 -1.91
N GLN A 62 -15.65 -7.54 -1.41
CA GLN A 62 -14.99 -7.75 -0.13
C GLN A 62 -13.51 -7.38 -0.21
N ILE A 63 -13.17 -6.14 0.14
CA ILE A 63 -11.82 -5.60 -0.07
C ILE A 63 -10.81 -6.03 0.99
N CYS A 64 -11.30 -6.39 2.16
CA CYS A 64 -10.49 -6.84 3.28
C CYS A 64 -10.45 -8.37 3.24
N GLU A 65 -9.27 -8.95 3.43
CA GLU A 65 -9.12 -10.40 3.43
C GLU A 65 -9.21 -10.97 4.86
N VAL A 66 -8.90 -10.14 5.86
CA VAL A 66 -8.95 -10.46 7.30
C VAL A 66 -10.33 -10.19 7.87
N CYS A 67 -11.07 -9.25 7.28
CA CYS A 67 -12.40 -8.83 7.71
C CYS A 67 -13.32 -8.82 6.49
N LEU A 68 -14.62 -9.00 6.67
CA LEU A 68 -15.58 -9.04 5.55
C LEU A 68 -15.96 -7.63 5.07
N ALA A 69 -15.06 -6.65 5.19
CA ALA A 69 -15.35 -5.27 4.81
C ALA A 69 -15.55 -5.14 3.29
N GLU A 70 -16.60 -4.43 2.89
CA GLU A 70 -17.05 -4.33 1.51
C GLU A 70 -16.97 -2.92 0.93
N ARG A 71 -16.70 -2.82 -0.38
CA ARG A 71 -16.95 -1.59 -1.15
C ARG A 71 -18.43 -1.26 -1.11
N PRO A 72 -18.80 0.03 -0.94
CA PRO A 72 -20.17 0.45 -1.15
C PRO A 72 -20.65 -0.01 -2.51
N ASN A 73 -21.71 -0.82 -2.54
CA ASN A 73 -22.29 -1.34 -3.76
C ASN A 73 -23.81 -1.51 -3.57
N LYS A 74 -24.56 -1.50 -4.67
CA LYS A 74 -26.04 -1.48 -4.66
C LYS A 74 -26.67 -2.65 -3.87
N TYR A 75 -25.98 -3.78 -3.80
CA TYR A 75 -26.46 -5.02 -3.19
C TYR A 75 -25.64 -5.44 -1.97
N GLY A 76 -24.71 -4.60 -1.53
CA GLY A 76 -23.82 -4.89 -0.41
C GLY A 76 -24.48 -4.53 0.90
N ASP A 77 -24.06 -5.17 1.99
CA ASP A 77 -24.52 -4.82 3.32
C ASP A 77 -23.91 -3.46 3.73
N PRO A 78 -24.74 -2.41 3.94
CA PRO A 78 -24.24 -1.12 4.40
C PRO A 78 -23.49 -1.20 5.73
N ALA A 79 -23.78 -2.19 6.58
CA ALA A 79 -23.10 -2.37 7.86
C ALA A 79 -21.65 -2.85 7.68
N LEU A 80 -21.37 -3.65 6.65
CA LEU A 80 -20.05 -4.16 6.32
C LEU A 80 -19.23 -3.21 5.46
N THR A 81 -19.74 -2.02 5.13
CA THR A 81 -18.98 -1.09 4.30
C THR A 81 -17.68 -0.66 4.97
N PHE A 82 -16.57 -0.67 4.23
CA PHE A 82 -15.28 -0.20 4.74
C PHE A 82 -15.27 1.31 5.06
N LYS A 83 -16.29 2.04 4.58
CA LYS A 83 -16.48 3.47 4.87
C LYS A 83 -17.13 3.72 6.24
N ASN A 84 -17.54 2.68 6.96
CA ASN A 84 -18.08 2.81 8.30
C ASN A 84 -16.91 2.94 9.29
N PHE A 85 -16.59 4.18 9.69
CA PHE A 85 -15.47 4.45 10.60
C PHE A 85 -15.88 4.53 12.08
N TYR A 86 -17.11 4.14 12.43
CA TYR A 86 -17.53 4.07 13.83
C TYR A 86 -16.84 2.92 14.56
N SER A 87 -16.64 3.07 15.87
CA SER A 87 -15.98 2.06 16.71
C SER A 87 -16.75 0.74 16.81
N ASP A 88 -18.03 0.75 16.45
CA ASP A 88 -18.94 -0.40 16.42
C ASP A 88 -19.24 -0.88 14.99
N ALA A 89 -18.46 -0.45 13.99
CA ALA A 89 -18.66 -0.86 12.60
C ALA A 89 -18.67 -2.40 12.48
N ALA A 90 -19.68 -2.95 11.80
CA ALA A 90 -19.93 -4.40 11.81
C ALA A 90 -18.76 -5.22 11.27
N HIS A 91 -18.00 -4.69 10.30
CA HIS A 91 -16.83 -5.39 9.77
C HIS A 91 -15.72 -5.61 10.83
N LEU A 92 -15.66 -4.80 11.90
CA LEU A 92 -14.74 -5.02 13.02
C LEU A 92 -15.06 -6.31 13.81
N LEU A 93 -16.31 -6.76 13.77
CA LEU A 93 -16.77 -8.01 14.39
C LEU A 93 -16.56 -9.23 13.49
N THR A 94 -16.16 -9.03 12.23
CA THR A 94 -15.98 -10.10 11.23
C THR A 94 -14.52 -10.49 11.01
N SER A 95 -13.63 -10.18 11.96
CA SER A 95 -12.23 -10.53 11.85
C SER A 95 -12.05 -12.05 11.89
N LEU A 96 -11.55 -12.61 10.80
CA LEU A 96 -11.26 -14.03 10.67
C LEU A 96 -10.03 -14.41 11.50
N THR A 97 -10.12 -15.53 12.19
CA THR A 97 -8.97 -16.25 12.76
C THR A 97 -8.11 -16.84 11.64
N HIS A 98 -6.90 -17.30 11.99
CA HIS A 98 -6.02 -17.93 11.00
C HIS A 98 -6.65 -19.19 10.37
N ALA A 99 -7.27 -20.05 11.18
CA ALA A 99 -7.91 -21.27 10.70
C ALA A 99 -9.10 -20.95 9.77
N GLU A 100 -9.97 -20.01 10.16
CA GLU A 100 -11.09 -19.56 9.31
C GLU A 100 -10.58 -18.95 8.00
N TYR A 101 -9.50 -18.16 8.07
CA TYR A 101 -8.90 -17.57 6.90
C TYR A 101 -8.39 -18.63 5.90
N LEU A 102 -7.68 -19.65 6.37
CA LEU A 102 -7.22 -20.76 5.53
C LEU A 102 -8.40 -21.54 4.94
N ALA A 103 -9.47 -21.72 5.71
CA ALA A 103 -10.69 -22.37 5.24
C ALA A 103 -11.46 -21.57 4.16
N THR A 104 -11.12 -20.28 3.94
CA THR A 104 -11.76 -19.49 2.87
C THR A 104 -11.23 -19.75 1.46
N SER A 105 -10.25 -20.64 1.31
CA SER A 105 -9.65 -20.99 0.01
C SER A 105 -9.96 -22.44 -0.33
N ASN A 106 -10.45 -22.72 -1.55
CA ASN A 106 -10.55 -24.10 -2.04
C ASN A 106 -9.19 -24.75 -2.35
N HIS A 107 -8.10 -23.97 -2.26
CA HIS A 107 -6.75 -24.43 -2.53
C HIS A 107 -5.83 -24.13 -1.35
N GLN A 108 -5.05 -25.14 -0.97
CA GLN A 108 -3.98 -24.98 0.00
C GLN A 108 -2.93 -24.00 -0.53
N SER A 109 -2.61 -22.98 0.26
CA SER A 109 -1.50 -22.08 -0.02
C SER A 109 -0.18 -22.85 0.11
N PRO A 110 0.78 -22.67 -0.82
CA PRO A 110 2.11 -23.27 -0.66
C PRO A 110 2.85 -22.76 0.59
N TRP A 111 2.39 -21.66 1.18
CA TRP A 111 2.95 -21.08 2.41
C TRP A 111 2.41 -21.71 3.70
N GLU A 112 1.30 -22.46 3.64
CA GLU A 112 0.73 -23.09 4.84
C GLU A 112 1.69 -24.09 5.50
N ASN A 113 2.56 -24.71 4.70
CA ASN A 113 3.56 -25.65 5.19
C ASN A 113 4.84 -24.97 5.69
N MET A 114 4.96 -23.63 5.61
CA MET A 114 6.12 -22.90 6.11
C MET A 114 6.02 -22.77 7.63
N PRO A 115 6.99 -23.29 8.42
CA PRO A 115 6.98 -23.12 9.86
C PRO A 115 6.91 -21.65 10.27
N GLY A 116 5.95 -21.32 11.14
CA GLY A 116 5.70 -19.96 11.60
C GLY A 116 4.84 -19.10 10.66
N PHE A 117 4.35 -19.64 9.53
CA PHE A 117 3.40 -18.93 8.69
C PHE A 117 2.10 -18.64 9.45
N HIS A 118 1.62 -17.41 9.34
CA HIS A 118 0.35 -16.99 9.92
C HIS A 118 -0.28 -15.89 9.05
N VAL A 119 -1.60 -15.81 8.94
CA VAL A 119 -2.23 -14.76 8.09
C VAL A 119 -1.81 -13.34 8.49
N LYS A 120 -1.57 -13.11 9.79
CA LYS A 120 -1.10 -11.82 10.32
C LYS A 120 0.35 -11.48 9.92
N SER A 121 1.15 -12.44 9.47
CA SER A 121 2.49 -12.18 8.92
C SER A 121 2.45 -11.83 7.43
N CYS A 122 1.26 -11.85 6.78
CA CYS A 122 1.07 -11.37 5.42
C CYS A 122 0.91 -9.83 5.38
N PHE A 123 2.01 -9.10 5.53
CA PHE A 123 2.02 -7.65 5.52
C PHE A 123 1.51 -7.07 4.20
N ARG A 124 0.74 -5.98 4.31
CA ARG A 124 0.32 -5.19 3.15
C ARG A 124 1.52 -4.40 2.62
N ASP A 125 1.61 -4.27 1.30
CA ASP A 125 2.58 -3.36 0.69
C ASP A 125 2.16 -1.89 0.89
N PRO A 126 2.87 -1.09 1.70
CA PRO A 126 2.63 0.33 1.91
C PRO A 126 2.63 1.13 0.61
N MET A 127 3.36 0.68 -0.42
CA MET A 127 3.32 1.38 -1.72
C MET A 127 1.92 1.35 -2.32
N HIS A 128 1.23 0.22 -2.22
CA HIS A 128 -0.12 0.08 -2.75
C HIS A 128 -1.20 0.61 -1.81
N THR A 129 -1.06 0.39 -0.50
CA THR A 129 -2.08 0.83 0.46
C THR A 129 -2.00 2.32 0.75
N LEU A 130 -0.80 2.89 0.89
CA LEU A 130 -0.61 4.31 1.16
C LEU A 130 -0.55 5.11 -0.13
N PHE A 131 0.50 4.92 -0.96
CA PHE A 131 0.73 5.82 -2.11
C PHE A 131 -0.25 5.63 -3.24
N LEU A 132 -0.63 4.39 -3.56
CA LEU A 132 -1.59 4.12 -4.63
C LEU A 132 -3.04 3.99 -4.12
N GLY A 133 -3.24 4.06 -2.80
CA GLY A 133 -4.53 4.02 -2.13
C GLY A 133 -4.80 5.33 -1.40
N THR A 134 -4.81 5.28 -0.06
CA THR A 134 -5.35 6.34 0.81
C THR A 134 -4.77 7.73 0.57
N ALA A 135 -3.48 7.85 0.20
CA ALA A 135 -2.89 9.16 -0.07
C ALA A 135 -3.56 9.85 -1.27
N LYS A 136 -4.02 9.12 -2.28
CA LYS A 136 -4.67 9.72 -3.45
C LYS A 136 -6.01 10.34 -3.10
N ASP A 137 -6.76 9.69 -2.22
CA ASP A 137 -8.03 10.20 -1.68
C ASP A 137 -7.79 11.43 -0.81
N LEU A 138 -6.81 11.33 0.11
CA LEU A 138 -6.46 12.43 1.03
C LEU A 138 -6.02 13.68 0.27
N LEU A 139 -5.08 13.54 -0.67
CA LEU A 139 -4.54 14.68 -1.42
C LEU A 139 -5.62 15.31 -2.30
N ALA A 140 -6.44 14.52 -3.01
CA ALA A 140 -7.56 15.07 -3.78
C ALA A 140 -8.58 15.78 -2.88
N SER A 141 -8.86 15.25 -1.70
CA SER A 141 -9.75 15.89 -0.72
C SER A 141 -9.20 17.21 -0.21
N CYS A 142 -7.88 17.30 0.03
CA CYS A 142 -7.20 18.54 0.39
C CYS A 142 -7.31 19.59 -0.73
N LEU A 143 -7.06 19.20 -1.99
CA LEU A 143 -7.28 20.10 -3.14
C LEU A 143 -8.72 20.60 -3.21
N GLY A 144 -9.69 19.70 -3.01
CA GLY A 144 -11.11 20.05 -2.96
C GLY A 144 -11.42 21.07 -1.85
N LEU A 145 -10.91 20.83 -0.64
CA LEU A 145 -11.05 21.76 0.49
C LEU A 145 -10.44 23.12 0.16
N TRP A 146 -9.19 23.15 -0.29
CA TRP A 146 -8.46 24.39 -0.55
C TRP A 146 -9.06 25.24 -1.67
N CYS A 147 -9.38 24.61 -2.80
CA CYS A 147 -9.93 25.32 -3.95
C CYS A 147 -11.37 25.81 -3.71
N ARG A 148 -12.23 25.00 -3.08
CA ARG A 148 -13.66 25.33 -2.92
C ARG A 148 -13.90 26.38 -1.84
N ASN A 149 -13.04 26.46 -0.83
CA ASN A 149 -13.14 27.45 0.24
C ASN A 149 -12.34 28.72 -0.03
N GLY A 150 -11.71 28.85 -1.20
CA GLY A 150 -10.99 30.06 -1.59
C GLY A 150 -9.61 30.23 -0.93
N TYR A 151 -9.04 29.17 -0.34
CA TYR A 151 -7.66 29.21 0.19
C TYR A 151 -6.59 29.21 -0.91
N ILE A 152 -6.97 28.84 -2.14
CA ILE A 152 -6.12 28.96 -3.33
C ILE A 152 -6.73 30.00 -4.26
N GLU A 153 -5.93 31.00 -4.64
CA GLU A 153 -6.36 32.03 -5.57
C GLU A 153 -6.50 31.50 -7.00
N GLY A 154 -7.52 31.97 -7.72
CA GLY A 154 -7.70 31.68 -9.13
C GLY A 154 -9.14 31.91 -9.58
N PRO A 155 -9.36 32.26 -10.87
CA PRO A 155 -10.70 32.59 -11.37
C PRO A 155 -11.62 31.36 -11.50
N ASN A 156 -11.05 30.14 -11.51
CA ASN A 156 -11.79 28.88 -11.55
C ASN A 156 -10.91 27.71 -11.05
N LEU A 157 -11.55 26.56 -10.80
CA LEU A 157 -10.90 25.35 -10.29
C LEU A 157 -9.70 24.90 -11.14
N ALA A 158 -9.78 25.02 -12.48
CA ALA A 158 -8.69 24.58 -13.35
C ALA A 158 -7.45 25.49 -13.26
N GLU A 159 -7.62 26.80 -13.03
CA GLU A 159 -6.51 27.71 -12.75
C GLU A 159 -5.94 27.50 -11.34
N GLN A 160 -6.79 27.30 -10.32
CA GLN A 160 -6.34 27.00 -8.97
C GLN A 160 -5.48 25.71 -8.93
N LEU A 161 -5.92 24.63 -9.59
CA LEU A 161 -5.16 23.38 -9.66
C LEU A 161 -3.85 23.52 -10.47
N ARG A 162 -3.85 24.37 -11.50
CA ARG A 162 -2.63 24.70 -12.26
C ARG A 162 -1.63 25.46 -11.40
N TRP A 163 -2.09 26.42 -10.61
CA TRP A 163 -1.27 27.13 -9.64
C TRP A 163 -0.63 26.14 -8.66
N VAL A 164 -1.42 25.28 -8.00
CA VAL A 164 -0.88 24.27 -7.06
C VAL A 164 0.17 23.37 -7.73
N SER A 165 -0.05 22.99 -8.99
CA SER A 165 0.90 22.17 -9.76
C SER A 165 2.20 22.91 -10.10
N ALA A 166 2.15 24.22 -10.31
CA ALA A 166 3.33 25.06 -10.51
C ALA A 166 4.10 25.20 -9.19
N THR A 167 3.41 25.57 -8.11
CA THR A 167 3.96 25.69 -6.76
C THR A 167 4.62 24.39 -6.31
N GLN A 168 4.00 23.23 -6.57
CA GLN A 168 4.60 21.92 -6.27
C GLN A 168 5.96 21.74 -6.95
N ARG A 169 6.04 22.06 -8.25
CA ARG A 169 7.28 21.91 -9.02
C ARG A 169 8.38 22.82 -8.47
N GLU A 170 8.04 24.04 -8.08
CA GLU A 170 8.98 24.99 -7.48
C GLU A 170 9.48 24.51 -6.12
N TYR A 171 8.57 24.10 -5.23
CA TYR A 171 8.92 23.58 -3.90
C TYR A 171 9.81 22.35 -3.99
N CYS A 172 9.44 21.39 -4.84
CA CYS A 172 10.24 20.19 -5.01
C CYS A 172 11.59 20.48 -5.66
N LYS A 173 11.67 21.40 -6.64
CA LYS A 173 12.94 21.81 -7.24
C LYS A 173 13.86 22.47 -6.20
N ALA A 174 13.33 23.36 -5.37
CA ALA A 174 14.08 24.02 -4.31
C ALA A 174 14.59 23.03 -3.25
N ALA A 175 13.81 22.01 -2.93
CA ALA A 175 14.19 20.94 -1.99
C ALA A 175 15.09 19.84 -2.61
N GLY A 176 15.49 19.97 -3.89
CA GLY A 176 16.28 18.95 -4.59
C GLY A 176 15.54 17.63 -4.87
N LEU A 177 14.21 17.62 -4.73
CA LEU A 177 13.37 16.45 -4.98
C LEU A 177 13.10 16.28 -6.48
N ARG A 178 13.45 15.10 -7.01
CA ARG A 178 13.24 14.76 -8.43
C ARG A 178 12.03 13.85 -8.59
N ALA A 179 10.98 14.31 -9.26
CA ALA A 179 9.85 13.49 -9.66
C ALA A 179 9.25 13.93 -11.00
N THR A 180 8.50 13.04 -11.63
CA THR A 180 7.64 13.39 -12.76
C THR A 180 6.35 14.00 -12.20
N PHE A 181 6.23 15.32 -12.32
CA PHE A 181 5.03 16.06 -11.92
C PHE A 181 4.03 16.08 -13.07
N LYS A 182 2.80 15.70 -12.77
CA LYS A 182 1.66 15.89 -13.66
C LYS A 182 0.83 17.05 -13.15
N THR A 183 0.34 17.88 -14.05
CA THR A 183 -0.57 18.96 -13.71
C THR A 183 -1.87 18.36 -13.16
N PHE A 184 -2.28 18.80 -11.97
CA PHE A 184 -3.60 18.53 -11.45
C PHE A 184 -4.64 19.20 -12.33
N THR A 185 -5.66 18.44 -12.70
CA THR A 185 -6.82 18.92 -13.45
C THR A 185 -8.07 18.47 -12.72
N PRO A 186 -9.20 19.17 -12.92
CA PRO A 186 -10.47 18.72 -12.34
C PRO A 186 -10.79 17.24 -12.62
N ALA A 187 -10.56 16.81 -13.87
CA ALA A 187 -10.80 15.44 -14.31
C ALA A 187 -9.88 14.40 -13.64
N ASN A 188 -8.60 14.72 -13.42
CA ASN A 188 -7.66 13.77 -12.84
C ASN A 188 -7.60 13.79 -11.30
N THR A 189 -8.37 14.67 -10.67
CA THR A 189 -8.56 14.76 -9.21
C THR A 189 -9.99 14.41 -8.79
N ASN A 190 -10.85 14.12 -9.76
CA ASN A 190 -12.28 13.87 -9.57
C ASN A 190 -13.00 15.03 -8.86
N LEU A 191 -12.59 16.27 -9.16
CA LEU A 191 -13.14 17.49 -8.55
C LEU A 191 -14.18 18.20 -9.44
N ASP A 192 -14.39 17.73 -10.67
CA ASP A 192 -15.40 18.25 -11.60
C ASP A 192 -16.82 18.22 -11.02
N LYS A 193 -17.15 17.15 -10.28
CA LYS A 193 -18.45 16.97 -9.65
C LYS A 193 -18.34 17.07 -8.14
N ARG A 194 -19.24 17.84 -7.52
CA ARG A 194 -19.31 17.96 -6.05
C ARG A 194 -19.82 16.69 -5.37
N SER A 195 -20.58 15.87 -6.09
CA SER A 195 -21.18 14.63 -5.58
C SER A 195 -20.24 13.44 -5.58
N GLU A 196 -19.09 13.54 -6.24
CA GLU A 196 -18.11 12.47 -6.32
C GLU A 196 -17.04 12.64 -5.25
N PHE A 197 -16.55 11.51 -4.73
CA PHE A 197 -15.44 11.52 -3.79
C PHE A 197 -14.15 11.90 -4.54
N PRO A 198 -13.41 12.91 -4.06
CA PRO A 198 -12.15 13.30 -4.68
C PRO A 198 -11.14 12.15 -4.62
N GLU A 199 -10.51 11.84 -5.76
CA GLU A 199 -9.43 10.85 -5.85
C GLU A 199 -8.47 11.26 -6.96
N ILE A 200 -7.15 11.23 -6.68
CA ILE A 200 -6.14 11.41 -7.72
C ILE A 200 -6.15 10.18 -8.65
N GLY A 201 -6.25 10.39 -9.97
CA GLY A 201 -6.35 9.34 -10.98
C GLY A 201 -5.13 8.40 -11.05
N SER A 202 -5.31 7.19 -11.59
CA SER A 202 -4.30 6.11 -11.71
C SER A 202 -3.06 6.45 -12.54
N ALA A 203 -3.11 7.58 -13.26
CA ALA A 203 -2.01 8.13 -14.02
C ALA A 203 -0.87 8.66 -13.12
N PHE A 204 -1.15 9.00 -11.86
CA PHE A 204 -0.16 9.40 -10.85
C PHE A 204 0.42 8.15 -10.20
N LYS A 205 1.74 7.97 -10.30
CA LYS A 205 2.43 6.79 -9.77
C LYS A 205 2.94 7.05 -8.36
N ALA A 206 3.28 5.97 -7.64
CA ALA A 206 3.66 6.03 -6.24
C ALA A 206 4.77 7.06 -5.94
N ALA A 207 5.78 7.14 -6.80
CA ALA A 207 6.86 8.13 -6.68
C ALA A 207 6.34 9.59 -6.73
N THR A 208 5.41 9.89 -7.64
CA THR A 208 4.76 11.21 -7.72
C THR A 208 3.88 11.48 -6.51
N ILE A 209 3.14 10.48 -6.02
CA ILE A 209 2.30 10.64 -4.83
C ILE A 209 3.16 10.90 -3.58
N LYS A 210 4.26 10.16 -3.41
CA LYS A 210 5.20 10.35 -2.31
C LYS A 210 5.74 11.78 -2.25
N THR A 211 6.20 12.34 -3.37
CA THR A 211 6.64 13.75 -3.40
C THR A 211 5.49 14.74 -3.22
N SER A 212 4.28 14.38 -3.67
CA SER A 212 3.08 15.18 -3.42
C SER A 212 2.72 15.24 -1.94
N ILE A 213 2.83 14.15 -1.18
CA ILE A 213 2.57 14.15 0.27
C ILE A 213 3.48 15.15 0.99
N TRP A 214 4.78 15.16 0.66
CA TRP A 214 5.71 16.13 1.22
C TRP A 214 5.31 17.58 0.91
N PHE A 215 4.99 17.86 -0.35
CA PHE A 215 4.56 19.20 -0.78
C PHE A 215 3.25 19.61 -0.10
N PHE A 216 2.27 18.71 -0.03
CA PHE A 216 0.98 18.99 0.60
C PHE A 216 1.11 19.24 2.10
N ALA A 217 1.98 18.52 2.80
CA ALA A 217 2.26 18.80 4.21
C ALA A 217 2.82 20.23 4.40
N LYS A 218 3.70 20.68 3.50
CA LYS A 218 4.23 22.05 3.50
C LYS A 218 3.14 23.08 3.20
N LEU A 219 2.48 22.96 2.05
CA LEU A 219 1.45 23.90 1.64
C LEU A 219 0.29 23.96 2.65
N SER A 220 -0.15 22.81 3.19
CA SER A 220 -1.20 22.78 4.21
C SER A 220 -0.80 23.49 5.49
N SER A 221 0.48 23.41 5.88
CA SER A 221 0.98 24.12 7.07
C SER A 221 0.99 25.64 6.84
N GLU A 222 1.34 26.09 5.64
CA GLU A 222 1.33 27.52 5.27
C GLU A 222 -0.09 28.08 5.20
N ILE A 223 -1.02 27.33 4.59
CA ILE A 223 -2.44 27.69 4.56
C ILE A 223 -3.00 27.74 5.98
N ALA A 224 -2.73 26.73 6.82
CA ALA A 224 -3.20 26.70 8.21
C ALA A 224 -2.58 27.83 9.05
N ALA A 225 -1.30 28.15 8.87
CA ALA A 225 -0.65 29.26 9.58
C ALA A 225 -1.24 30.62 9.20
N SER A 226 -1.71 30.77 7.96
CA SER A 226 -2.37 31.99 7.48
C SER A 226 -3.84 32.10 7.91
N ASN A 227 -4.43 31.02 8.43
CA ASN A 227 -5.82 30.93 8.87
C ASN A 227 -5.91 30.23 10.26
N PRO A 228 -5.32 30.83 11.31
CA PRO A 228 -5.18 30.18 12.62
C PRO A 228 -6.51 29.85 13.32
N GLU A 229 -7.58 30.57 12.99
CA GLU A 229 -8.93 30.37 13.52
C GLU A 229 -9.66 29.15 12.91
N ASP A 230 -9.21 28.65 11.76
CA ASP A 230 -9.82 27.51 11.09
C ASP A 230 -9.28 26.19 11.64
N GLN A 231 -10.01 25.63 12.61
CA GLN A 231 -9.67 24.35 13.24
C GLN A 231 -9.61 23.18 12.25
N GLN A 232 -10.40 23.21 11.17
CA GLN A 232 -10.38 22.15 10.17
C GLN A 232 -9.07 22.18 9.39
N LEU A 233 -8.56 23.37 9.03
CA LEU A 233 -7.23 23.51 8.41
C LEU A 233 -6.10 23.06 9.34
N GLN A 234 -6.17 23.38 10.64
CA GLN A 234 -5.18 22.92 11.62
C GLN A 234 -5.14 21.38 11.69
N LEU A 235 -6.31 20.73 11.70
CA LEU A 235 -6.42 19.28 11.70
C LEU A 235 -5.85 18.66 10.42
N VAL A 236 -6.21 19.19 9.25
CA VAL A 236 -5.71 18.69 7.95
C VAL A 236 -4.19 18.85 7.85
N ALA A 237 -3.64 19.99 8.27
CA ALA A 237 -2.20 20.22 8.28
C ALA A 237 -1.47 19.23 9.20
N THR A 238 -2.02 19.00 10.39
CA THR A 238 -1.48 18.02 11.36
C THR A 238 -1.51 16.59 10.78
N CYS A 239 -2.63 16.19 10.15
CA CYS A 239 -2.77 14.89 9.51
C CYS A 239 -1.75 14.68 8.37
N LEU A 240 -1.60 15.66 7.48
CA LEU A 240 -0.63 15.59 6.38
C LEU A 240 0.81 15.57 6.89
N TRP A 241 1.13 16.37 7.90
CA TRP A 241 2.45 16.38 8.53
C TRP A 241 2.77 15.03 9.18
N ASN A 242 1.84 14.46 9.94
CA ASN A 242 2.01 13.14 10.56
C ASN A 242 2.18 12.02 9.52
N LEU A 243 1.41 12.05 8.44
CA LEU A 243 1.59 11.11 7.33
C LEU A 243 2.98 11.26 6.70
N GLN A 244 3.41 12.50 6.45
CA GLN A 244 4.71 12.81 5.88
C GLN A 244 5.86 12.32 6.78
N LYS A 245 5.79 12.55 8.10
CA LYS A 245 6.77 12.05 9.07
C LYS A 245 6.79 10.54 9.21
N SER A 246 5.62 9.90 9.18
CA SER A 246 5.54 8.44 9.16
C SER A 246 6.27 7.88 7.95
N LEU A 247 6.11 8.49 6.77
CA LEU A 247 6.82 8.07 5.56
C LEU A 247 8.33 8.33 5.63
N GLU A 248 8.77 9.43 6.22
CA GLU A 248 10.21 9.66 6.49
C GLU A 248 10.78 8.53 7.37
N ILE A 249 10.07 8.13 8.44
CA ILE A 249 10.51 7.03 9.30
C ILE A 249 10.59 5.73 8.50
N LEU A 250 9.57 5.41 7.70
CA LEU A 250 9.57 4.20 6.86
C LEU A 250 10.71 4.20 5.83
N ASP A 251 11.06 5.36 5.28
CA ASP A 251 12.19 5.51 4.37
C ASP A 251 13.54 5.34 5.08
N HIS A 252 13.73 5.96 6.25
CA HIS A 252 14.97 5.87 7.01
C HIS A 252 15.27 4.45 7.52
N ASN A 253 14.24 3.61 7.66
CA ASN A 253 14.37 2.23 8.09
C ASN A 253 14.37 1.22 6.91
N ASP A 254 14.52 1.70 5.67
CA ASP A 254 14.49 0.88 4.45
C ASP A 254 13.24 -0.03 4.35
N ILE A 255 12.13 0.39 4.98
CA ILE A 255 10.86 -0.32 4.89
C ILE A 255 10.21 -0.04 3.53
N ILE A 256 10.44 1.14 2.95
CA ILE A 256 10.02 1.42 1.57
C ILE A 256 11.20 1.16 0.66
N LEU A 257 11.03 0.28 -0.33
CA LEU A 257 12.08 -0.08 -1.28
C LEU A 257 12.69 1.19 -1.91
N PRO A 258 14.01 1.43 -1.73
CA PRO A 258 14.70 2.49 -2.41
C PRO A 258 14.50 2.40 -3.93
N THR A 259 14.51 3.55 -4.61
CA THR A 259 14.33 3.59 -6.08
C THR A 259 15.37 2.75 -6.83
N TYR A 260 16.57 2.60 -6.26
CA TYR A 260 17.60 1.71 -6.76
C TYR A 260 17.16 0.24 -6.70
N ASP A 261 16.73 -0.23 -5.53
CA ASP A 261 16.27 -1.60 -5.32
C ASP A 261 15.01 -1.91 -6.13
N ALA A 262 14.11 -0.94 -6.30
CA ALA A 262 12.94 -1.09 -7.16
C ALA A 262 13.31 -1.29 -8.64
N LYS A 263 14.42 -0.69 -9.11
CA LYS A 263 14.93 -0.91 -10.47
C LYS A 263 15.58 -2.29 -10.60
N VAL A 264 16.38 -2.69 -9.61
CA VAL A 264 17.01 -4.02 -9.56
C VAL A 264 15.95 -5.12 -9.52
N ALA A 265 14.93 -4.97 -8.67
CA ALA A 265 13.79 -5.86 -8.61
C ALA A 265 13.15 -6.00 -9.99
N LYS A 266 12.80 -4.90 -10.68
CA LYS A 266 12.23 -4.91 -12.04
C LYS A 266 13.09 -5.62 -13.09
N SER A 267 14.42 -5.51 -13.01
CA SER A 267 15.33 -6.20 -13.95
C SER A 267 15.49 -7.69 -13.66
N THR A 268 15.20 -8.13 -12.43
CA THR A 268 15.28 -9.54 -12.05
C THR A 268 13.96 -10.21 -12.43
N LYS A 269 13.95 -10.94 -13.55
CA LYS A 269 12.82 -11.82 -13.90
C LYS A 269 12.74 -12.92 -12.84
N PHE A 270 11.75 -12.82 -11.95
CA PHE A 270 11.42 -13.92 -11.05
C PHE A 270 10.76 -15.03 -11.88
N ASN A 271 11.56 -15.99 -12.31
CA ASN A 271 11.04 -17.24 -12.85
C ASN A 271 10.50 -18.04 -11.66
N TYR A 272 9.18 -18.23 -11.61
CA TYR A 272 8.60 -19.25 -10.74
C TYR A 272 9.12 -20.60 -11.24
N VAL A 273 10.08 -21.17 -10.53
CA VAL A 273 10.39 -22.59 -10.66
C VAL A 273 9.38 -23.30 -9.76
N GLU A 274 8.50 -24.08 -10.35
CA GLU A 274 7.65 -25.01 -9.59
C GLU A 274 8.58 -26.03 -8.93
N VAL A 275 8.96 -25.76 -7.67
CA VAL A 275 9.72 -26.69 -6.87
C VAL A 275 8.72 -27.72 -6.37
N GLN A 276 8.71 -28.91 -7.00
CA GLN A 276 8.12 -30.09 -6.38
C GLN A 276 8.91 -30.35 -5.10
N MET A 277 8.36 -29.95 -3.96
CA MET A 277 8.93 -30.33 -2.68
C MET A 277 8.71 -31.83 -2.50
N PRO A 278 9.77 -32.64 -2.33
CA PRO A 278 9.58 -34.03 -1.96
C PRO A 278 8.85 -34.06 -0.63
N PHE A 279 7.72 -34.78 -0.57
CA PHE A 279 7.03 -35.07 0.68
C PHE A 279 8.01 -35.81 1.60
N LEU A 280 8.64 -35.09 2.52
CA LEU A 280 9.33 -35.69 3.64
C LEU A 280 8.26 -36.20 4.60
N THR A 281 7.99 -37.50 4.54
CA THR A 281 7.23 -38.22 5.55
C THR A 281 8.03 -38.22 6.85
N TYR A 282 7.80 -37.20 7.68
CA TYR A 282 8.24 -37.23 9.06
C TYR A 282 7.38 -38.24 9.82
N ALA A 283 7.95 -39.42 10.10
CA ALA A 283 7.40 -40.33 11.10
C ALA A 283 7.65 -39.73 12.49
N PRO A 284 6.63 -39.59 13.36
CA PRO A 284 6.85 -39.12 14.72
C PRO A 284 7.47 -40.25 15.54
N SER A 285 8.76 -40.14 15.87
CA SER A 285 9.35 -40.93 16.95
C SER A 285 8.97 -40.27 18.27
N TRP A 286 7.91 -40.79 18.90
CA TRP A 286 7.67 -40.62 20.32
C TRP A 286 8.63 -41.53 21.07
N PHE A 287 9.57 -40.94 21.81
CA PHE A 287 10.04 -41.32 23.15
C PHE A 287 10.79 -40.14 23.76
#